data_AF-A0A3D4MD70-F1
#
_entry.id   AF-A0A3D4MD70-F1
#
_cell.length_a   1.000
_cell.length_b   1.000
_cell.length_c   1.000
_cell.angle_alpha   90.00
_cell.angle_beta   90.00
_cell.angle_gamma   90.00
#
_symmetry.space_group_name_H-M   'P 1'
#
loop_
_entity.id
_entity.type
_entity.pdbx_description
1 polymer ?
#
loop_
_entity_poly.entity_id
_entity_poly.type
_entity_poly.pdbx_seq_one_letter_code
_entity_poly.pdbx_strand_id
1 'polypeptide(L)'
;MAQNKTTLAAEARAKAGKGAARATRRTGQVPAVIYGDGKETVLISVLEKDLVKATSSSVFFTRLCELEVEGKKFTVVPRDVQLDFVTDRPIHADFLRVNDKTAIRVYVPVRVTNQKECPGLAKGGVLNLVRHEIEVSSRASAIPRAFVL
;
A
#
# COMPACT_ATOMS: atom_id res chain seq x y z
N MET A 1 0.27 -2.86 -20.05
CA MET A 1 1.21 -3.98 -19.77
C MET A 1 2.38 -3.46 -18.98
N ALA A 2 2.47 -3.81 -17.68
CA ALA A 2 3.69 -3.78 -16.87
C ALA A 2 3.32 -4.40 -15.52
N GLN A 3 3.42 -5.73 -15.43
CA GLN A 3 3.32 -6.47 -14.16
C GLN A 3 4.56 -6.13 -13.32
N ASN A 4 4.54 -4.98 -12.67
CA ASN A 4 5.55 -4.63 -11.68
C ASN A 4 5.09 -5.20 -10.33
N LYS A 5 5.17 -6.52 -10.16
CA LYS A 5 4.96 -7.16 -8.86
C LYS A 5 6.13 -6.77 -7.95
N THR A 6 5.86 -6.08 -6.85
CA THR A 6 6.88 -5.87 -5.80
C THR A 6 6.85 -7.11 -4.93
N THR A 7 7.95 -7.88 -4.94
CA THR A 7 8.10 -9.00 -4.01
C THR A 7 8.56 -8.45 -2.67
N LEU A 8 7.80 -8.75 -1.62
CA LEU A 8 8.14 -8.43 -0.24
C LEU A 8 8.33 -9.77 0.51
N ALA A 9 9.49 -9.93 1.13
CA ALA A 9 9.73 -11.09 2.00
C ALA A 9 8.93 -10.92 3.28
N ALA A 10 8.19 -11.97 3.66
CA ALA A 10 7.38 -11.98 4.87
C ALA A 10 7.58 -13.29 5.64
N GLU A 11 7.62 -13.21 6.96
CA GLU A 11 7.75 -14.36 7.85
C GLU A 11 6.39 -14.66 8.47
N ALA A 12 6.02 -15.94 8.54
CA ALA A 12 4.78 -16.33 9.21
C ALA A 12 4.93 -16.15 10.73
N ARG A 13 3.84 -15.74 11.38
CA ARG A 13 3.82 -15.55 12.83
C ARG A 13 2.80 -16.46 13.48
N ALA A 14 3.28 -17.30 14.41
CA ALA A 14 2.42 -18.19 15.18
C ALA A 14 1.72 -17.50 16.38
N LYS A 15 2.31 -16.42 16.94
CA LYS A 15 1.79 -15.77 18.15
C LYS A 15 1.15 -14.41 17.86
N ALA A 16 -0.16 -14.33 18.09
CA ALA A 16 -0.91 -13.08 18.16
C ALA A 16 -0.77 -12.40 19.54
N GLY A 17 -0.90 -11.08 19.60
CA GLY A 17 -1.03 -10.32 20.86
C GLY A 17 -0.03 -9.16 21.04
N LYS A 18 -0.29 -8.34 22.07
CA LYS A 18 0.44 -7.09 22.36
C LYS A 18 1.94 -7.31 22.64
N GLY A 19 2.27 -8.38 23.37
CA GLY A 19 3.66 -8.72 23.71
C GLY A 19 4.47 -9.18 22.48
N ALA A 20 3.90 -10.07 21.68
CA ALA A 20 4.54 -10.56 20.46
C ALA A 20 4.72 -9.43 19.43
N ALA A 21 3.72 -8.56 19.26
CA ALA A 21 3.83 -7.40 18.36
C ALA A 21 4.96 -6.46 18.79
N ARG A 22 5.12 -6.19 20.10
CA ARG A 22 6.22 -5.37 20.63
C ARG A 22 7.59 -6.03 20.42
N ALA A 23 7.70 -7.35 20.60
CA ALA A 23 8.95 -8.08 20.36
C ALA A 23 9.39 -7.98 18.90
N THR A 24 8.46 -8.18 17.96
CA THR A 24 8.74 -8.08 16.52
C THR A 24 9.17 -6.67 16.10
N ARG A 25 8.57 -5.62 16.67
CA ARG A 25 9.02 -4.24 16.43
C ARG A 25 10.43 -3.98 16.97
N ARG A 26 10.81 -4.60 18.09
CA ARG A 26 12.19 -4.51 18.62
C ARG A 26 13.22 -5.18 17.71
N THR A 27 12.83 -6.20 16.95
CA THR A 27 13.70 -6.89 15.99
C THR A 27 13.74 -6.20 14.62
N GLY A 28 13.14 -5.00 14.46
CA GLY A 28 13.11 -4.27 13.19
C GLY A 28 12.13 -4.82 12.16
N GLN A 29 11.16 -5.61 12.61
CA GLN A 29 10.08 -6.15 11.79
C GLN A 29 8.74 -5.51 12.18
N VAL A 30 7.85 -5.34 11.21
CA VAL A 30 6.53 -4.77 11.39
C VAL A 30 5.48 -5.89 11.35
N PRO A 31 4.58 -5.98 12.34
CA PRO A 31 3.44 -6.89 12.27
C PRO A 31 2.54 -6.52 11.08
N ALA A 32 2.12 -7.52 10.32
CA ALA A 32 1.15 -7.33 9.27
C ALA A 32 0.14 -8.48 9.20
N VAL A 33 -0.99 -8.23 8.56
CA VAL A 33 -2.07 -9.20 8.43
C VAL A 33 -2.47 -9.31 6.96
N ILE A 34 -2.58 -10.54 6.48
CA ILE A 34 -3.20 -10.83 5.18
C ILE A 34 -4.61 -11.34 5.44
N TYR A 35 -5.60 -10.65 4.89
CA TYR A 35 -7.01 -11.06 4.97
C TYR A 35 -7.70 -10.97 3.61
N GLY A 36 -8.85 -11.61 3.47
CA GLY A 36 -9.68 -11.52 2.26
C GLY A 36 -9.85 -12.85 1.52
N ASP A 37 -10.63 -12.79 0.44
CA ASP A 37 -10.98 -13.95 -0.41
C ASP A 37 -11.71 -15.09 0.33
N GLY A 38 -12.40 -14.79 1.43
CA GLY A 38 -13.12 -15.78 2.24
C GLY A 38 -12.22 -16.83 2.93
N LYS A 39 -10.90 -16.61 2.94
CA LYS A 39 -9.90 -17.49 3.54
C LYS A 39 -9.48 -16.99 4.92
N GLU A 40 -8.87 -17.88 5.69
CA GLU A 40 -8.32 -17.55 7.00
C GLU A 40 -7.27 -16.44 6.92
N THR A 41 -7.27 -15.61 7.95
CA THR A 41 -6.33 -14.51 8.12
C THR A 41 -4.95 -15.05 8.48
N VAL A 42 -3.93 -14.57 7.77
CA VAL A 42 -2.55 -14.99 8.00
C VAL A 42 -1.81 -13.86 8.68
N LEU A 43 -1.28 -14.15 9.87
CA LEU A 43 -0.43 -13.23 10.61
C LEU A 43 1.00 -13.34 10.07
N ILE A 44 1.56 -12.21 9.66
CA ILE A 44 2.90 -12.13 9.07
C ILE A 44 3.73 -11.03 9.74
N SER A 45 5.04 -11.11 9.57
CA SER A 45 5.98 -10.01 9.82
C SER A 45 6.67 -9.63 8.52
N VAL A 46 6.83 -8.33 8.30
CA VAL A 46 7.57 -7.77 7.16
C VAL A 46 8.70 -6.91 7.69
N LEU A 47 9.83 -6.84 6.98
CA LEU A 47 10.93 -5.96 7.35
C LEU A 47 10.51 -4.48 7.30
N GLU A 48 10.83 -3.72 8.35
CA GLU A 48 10.48 -2.30 8.44
C GLU A 48 11.05 -1.50 7.27
N LYS A 49 12.31 -1.76 6.90
CA LYS A 49 13.01 -1.06 5.80
C LYS A 49 12.30 -1.22 4.46
N ASP A 50 11.75 -2.39 4.19
CA ASP A 50 11.08 -2.68 2.92
C ASP A 50 9.71 -2.01 2.87
N LEU A 51 8.98 -2.02 4.00
CA LEU A 51 7.74 -1.27 4.16
C LEU A 51 7.96 0.24 4.01
N VAL A 52 8.98 0.82 4.66
CA VAL A 52 9.29 2.25 4.54
C VAL A 52 9.57 2.62 3.08
N LYS A 53 10.45 1.89 2.38
CA LYS A 53 10.73 2.12 0.96
C LYS A 53 9.47 2.02 0.10
N ALA A 54 8.63 1.05 0.40
CA ALA A 54 7.42 0.82 -0.36
C ALA A 54 6.39 1.94 -0.13
N THR A 55 6.13 2.33 1.12
CA THR A 55 5.21 3.42 1.49
C THR A 55 5.69 4.79 0.98
N SER A 56 7.00 5.03 0.91
CA SER A 56 7.53 6.27 0.30
C SER A 56 7.21 6.41 -1.19
N SER A 57 6.81 5.33 -1.86
CA SER A 57 6.34 5.41 -3.24
C SER A 57 4.86 5.82 -3.27
N SER A 58 4.56 6.95 -3.91
CA SER A 58 3.18 7.48 -4.11
C SER A 58 2.19 6.51 -4.80
N VAL A 59 2.67 5.36 -5.30
CA VAL A 59 1.89 4.33 -5.99
C VAL A 59 1.73 3.05 -5.13
N PHE A 60 2.08 3.10 -3.85
CA PHE A 60 2.09 1.90 -3.01
C PHE A 60 0.71 1.28 -2.83
N PHE A 61 -0.28 2.09 -2.47
CA PHE A 61 -1.66 1.64 -2.21
C PHE A 61 -2.43 1.16 -3.45
N THR A 62 -1.95 1.50 -4.65
CA THR A 62 -2.58 1.11 -5.92
C THR A 62 -1.85 -0.05 -6.62
N ARG A 63 -0.78 -0.57 -6.01
CA ARG A 63 0.09 -1.58 -6.62
C ARG A 63 -0.19 -2.98 -6.07
N LEU A 64 -0.17 -3.96 -6.97
CA LEU A 64 -0.16 -5.38 -6.61
C LEU A 64 1.22 -5.76 -6.07
N CYS A 65 1.23 -6.33 -4.88
CA CYS A 65 2.42 -6.85 -4.20
C CYS A 65 2.34 -8.38 -4.14
N GLU A 66 3.48 -9.04 -4.25
CA GLU A 66 3.60 -10.46 -3.93
C GLU A 66 4.29 -10.60 -2.59
N LEU A 67 3.61 -11.20 -1.62
CA LEU A 67 4.21 -11.58 -0.35
C LEU A 67 4.64 -13.04 -0.45
N GLU A 68 5.91 -13.30 -0.18
CA GLU A 68 6.43 -14.66 -0.05
C GLU A 68 6.54 -15.02 1.42
N VAL A 69 5.78 -16.03 1.84
CA VAL A 69 5.73 -16.53 3.22
C VAL A 69 6.02 -18.02 3.18
N GLU A 70 7.16 -18.44 3.74
CA GLU A 70 7.54 -19.86 3.86
C GLU A 70 7.42 -20.64 2.51
N GLY A 71 7.80 -20.00 1.40
CA GLY A 71 7.72 -20.57 0.04
C GLY A 71 6.34 -20.49 -0.62
N LYS A 72 5.31 -19.97 0.05
CA LYS A 72 4.00 -19.68 -0.53
C LYS A 72 3.93 -18.22 -0.99
N LYS A 73 3.55 -18.01 -2.26
CA LYS A 73 3.35 -16.68 -2.83
C LYS A 73 1.90 -16.25 -2.71
N PHE A 74 1.67 -15.08 -2.13
CA PHE A 74 0.37 -14.46 -2.00
C PHE A 74 0.33 -13.16 -2.79
N THR A 75 -0.58 -13.05 -3.75
CA THR A 75 -0.87 -11.78 -4.42
C THR A 75 -1.80 -10.95 -3.54
N VAL A 76 -1.33 -9.78 -3.13
CA VAL A 76 -2.04 -8.89 -2.20
C VAL A 76 -1.99 -7.45 -2.67
N VAL A 77 -2.93 -6.64 -2.19
CA VAL A 77 -2.91 -5.18 -2.30
C VAL A 77 -2.79 -4.60 -0.88
N PRO A 78 -1.83 -3.69 -0.63
CA PRO A 78 -1.77 -3.00 0.65
C PRO A 78 -3.02 -2.13 0.82
N ARG A 79 -3.76 -2.39 1.90
CA ARG A 79 -5.01 -1.70 2.20
C ARG A 79 -4.77 -0.49 3.08
N ASP A 80 -3.99 -0.67 4.14
CA ASP A 80 -3.69 0.36 5.10
C ASP A 80 -2.31 0.15 5.70
N VAL A 81 -1.63 1.24 6.05
CA VAL A 81 -0.38 1.23 6.78
C VAL A 81 -0.50 2.20 7.93
N GLN A 82 -0.50 1.68 9.13
CA GLN A 82 -0.50 2.49 10.33
C GLN A 82 0.92 2.96 10.60
N LEU A 83 1.08 4.27 10.76
CA LEU A 83 2.33 4.91 11.15
C LEU A 83 2.27 5.29 12.63
N ASP A 84 3.43 5.32 13.27
CA ASP A 84 3.60 5.86 14.61
C ASP A 84 3.46 7.39 14.58
N PHE A 85 2.61 7.95 15.43
CA PHE A 85 2.29 9.38 15.43
C PHE A 85 3.48 10.31 15.75
N VAL A 86 4.55 9.79 16.33
CA VAL A 86 5.71 10.61 16.75
C VAL A 86 6.90 10.36 15.84
N THR A 87 7.13 9.11 15.45
CA THR A 87 8.33 8.70 14.72
C THR A 87 8.09 8.46 13.23
N ASP A 88 6.83 8.52 12.77
CA ASP A 88 6.40 8.20 11.40
C ASP A 88 6.84 6.80 10.92
N ARG A 89 7.15 5.90 11.86
CA ARG A 89 7.56 4.52 11.55
C ARG A 89 6.34 3.65 11.34
N PRO A 90 6.34 2.73 10.37
CA PRO A 90 5.22 1.80 10.19
C PRO A 90 5.09 0.86 11.40
N ILE A 91 3.95 0.93 12.09
CA ILE A 91 3.64 0.12 13.27
C ILE A 91 2.83 -1.13 12.93
N HIS A 92 2.03 -1.08 11.86
CA HIS A 92 1.19 -2.16 11.39
C HIS A 92 0.90 -1.99 9.90
N ALA A 93 0.78 -3.09 9.16
CA ALA A 93 0.37 -3.06 7.77
C ALA A 93 -0.73 -4.09 7.49
N ASP A 94 -1.73 -3.67 6.72
CA ASP A 94 -2.87 -4.48 6.33
C ASP A 94 -2.80 -4.79 4.85
N PHE A 95 -2.86 -6.08 4.53
CA PHE A 95 -2.81 -6.60 3.16
C PHE A 95 -4.11 -7.33 2.83
N LEU A 96 -4.75 -6.90 1.74
CA LEU A 96 -5.92 -7.56 1.19
C LEU A 96 -5.48 -8.58 0.14
N ARG A 97 -5.87 -9.83 0.31
CA ARG A 97 -5.70 -10.87 -0.71
C ARG A 97 -6.67 -10.61 -1.85
N VAL A 98 -6.14 -10.61 -3.07
CA VAL A 98 -6.91 -10.26 -4.26
C VAL A 98 -6.90 -11.40 -5.27
N ASN A 99 -8.07 -11.64 -5.85
CA ASN A 99 -8.23 -12.47 -7.04
C ASN A 99 -8.63 -11.55 -8.20
N ASP A 100 -8.39 -11.96 -9.45
CA ASP A 100 -8.65 -11.14 -10.64
C ASP A 100 -10.11 -10.67 -10.80
N LYS A 101 -11.04 -11.35 -10.12
CA LYS A 101 -12.47 -11.04 -10.13
C LYS A 101 -12.94 -10.10 -9.01
N THR A 102 -12.11 -9.86 -8.00
CA THR A 102 -12.51 -9.06 -6.84
C THR A 102 -12.52 -7.58 -7.19
N ALA A 103 -13.68 -6.93 -6.99
CA ALA A 103 -13.81 -5.48 -7.09
C ALA A 103 -13.33 -4.83 -5.78
N ILE A 104 -12.42 -3.87 -5.89
CA ILE A 104 -11.79 -3.21 -4.74
C ILE A 104 -11.98 -1.70 -4.92
N ARG A 105 -12.22 -1.01 -3.81
CA ARG A 105 -12.21 0.46 -3.78
C ARG A 105 -10.84 0.93 -3.39
N VAL A 106 -10.16 1.66 -4.26
CA VAL A 106 -8.80 2.16 -4.04
C VAL A 106 -8.77 3.67 -4.27
N TYR A 107 -7.95 4.35 -3.48
CA TYR A 107 -7.67 5.77 -3.69
C TYR A 107 -6.54 5.89 -4.70
N VAL A 108 -6.83 6.53 -5.83
CA VAL A 108 -5.88 6.71 -6.93
C VAL A 108 -5.42 8.16 -6.94
N PRO A 109 -4.11 8.42 -6.95
CA PRO A 109 -3.58 9.78 -6.93
C PRO A 109 -3.85 10.51 -8.24
N VAL A 110 -4.10 11.81 -8.13
CA VAL A 110 -4.27 12.74 -9.25
C VAL A 110 -2.98 13.53 -9.44
N ARG A 111 -2.49 13.57 -10.68
CA ARG A 111 -1.28 14.31 -11.09
C ARG A 111 -1.66 15.37 -12.10
N VAL A 112 -1.46 16.63 -11.74
CA VAL A 112 -1.69 17.75 -12.65
C VAL A 112 -0.42 18.03 -13.42
N THR A 113 -0.50 17.91 -14.74
CA THR A 113 0.56 18.22 -15.70
C THR A 113 0.37 19.61 -16.31
N ASN A 114 1.35 20.08 -17.08
CA ASN A 114 1.27 21.33 -17.86
C ASN A 114 0.94 22.61 -17.06
N GLN A 115 1.27 22.64 -15.77
CA GLN A 115 1.06 23.81 -14.91
C GLN A 115 1.78 25.07 -15.43
N LYS A 116 2.88 24.90 -16.18
CA LYS A 116 3.67 26.00 -16.77
C LYS A 116 2.99 26.68 -17.96
N GLU A 117 2.09 25.97 -18.67
CA GLU A 117 1.37 26.52 -19.83
C GLU A 117 0.08 27.23 -19.42
N CYS A 118 -0.32 27.12 -18.15
CA CYS A 118 -1.54 27.73 -17.65
C CYS A 118 -1.38 29.26 -17.50
N PRO A 119 -2.15 30.07 -18.25
CA PRO A 119 -2.02 31.53 -18.20
C PRO A 119 -2.41 32.10 -16.83
N GLY A 120 -3.21 31.39 -16.04
CA GLY A 120 -3.56 31.78 -14.67
C GLY A 120 -2.39 31.65 -13.69
N LEU A 121 -1.60 30.58 -13.80
CA LEU A 121 -0.39 30.38 -13.00
C LEU A 121 0.73 31.34 -13.42
N ALA A 122 0.87 31.60 -14.72
CA ALA A 122 1.85 32.57 -15.24
C ALA A 122 1.59 34.01 -14.77
N LYS A 123 0.32 34.36 -14.53
CA LYS A 123 -0.10 35.68 -14.01
C LYS A 123 -0.06 35.79 -12.47
N GLY A 124 0.47 34.77 -11.78
CA GLY A 124 0.59 34.74 -10.31
C GLY A 124 -0.59 34.11 -9.57
N GLY A 125 -1.49 33.41 -10.26
CA GLY A 125 -2.53 32.60 -9.63
C GLY A 125 -1.95 31.34 -8.97
N VAL A 126 -2.67 30.79 -7.98
CA VAL A 126 -2.27 29.58 -7.24
C VAL A 126 -3.20 28.43 -7.59
N LEU A 127 -2.63 27.28 -7.97
CA LEU A 127 -3.40 26.04 -8.13
C LEU A 127 -3.63 25.40 -6.76
N ASN A 128 -4.88 25.33 -6.34
CA ASN A 128 -5.27 24.60 -5.14
C ASN A 128 -5.96 23.29 -5.52
N LEU A 129 -5.32 22.16 -5.21
CA LEU A 129 -5.90 20.84 -5.44
C LEU A 129 -6.67 20.41 -4.20
N VAL A 130 -8.00 20.52 -4.22
CA VAL A 130 -8.84 20.18 -3.05
C VAL A 130 -8.80 18.68 -2.72
N ARG A 131 -8.63 17.83 -3.75
CA ARG A 131 -8.49 16.37 -3.58
C ARG A 131 -7.29 15.87 -4.37
N HIS A 132 -6.31 15.35 -3.64
CA HIS A 132 -5.11 14.73 -4.21
C HIS A 132 -5.35 13.28 -4.66
N GLU A 133 -6.42 12.66 -4.19
CA GLU A 133 -6.77 11.28 -4.47
C GLU A 133 -8.28 11.15 -4.72
N ILE A 134 -8.65 10.23 -5.61
CA ILE A 134 -10.04 9.93 -5.95
C ILE A 134 -10.31 8.46 -5.64
N GLU A 135 -11.42 8.20 -4.95
CA GLU A 135 -11.88 6.83 -4.73
C GLU A 135 -12.41 6.24 -6.04
N VAL A 136 -11.84 5.10 -6.46
CA VAL A 136 -12.25 4.38 -7.65
C VAL A 136 -12.57 2.94 -7.30
N SER A 137 -13.70 2.45 -7.79
CA SER A 137 -14.01 1.03 -7.80
C SER A 137 -13.43 0.39 -9.06
N SER A 138 -12.44 -0.50 -8.89
CA SER A 138 -11.81 -1.21 -10.00
C SER A 138 -11.59 -2.68 -9.65
N ARG A 139 -11.46 -3.51 -10.68
CA ARG A 139 -10.89 -4.85 -10.52
C ARG A 139 -9.42 -4.74 -10.13
N ALA A 140 -8.93 -5.72 -9.36
CA ALA A 140 -7.54 -5.79 -8.93
C ALA A 140 -6.54 -5.74 -10.10
N SER A 141 -6.90 -6.31 -11.26
CA SER A 141 -6.07 -6.35 -12.47
C SER A 141 -6.04 -5.06 -13.28
N ALA A 142 -6.98 -4.12 -13.02
CA ALA A 142 -7.18 -2.92 -13.83
C ALA A 142 -6.98 -1.62 -13.04
N ILE A 143 -6.33 -1.68 -11.87
CA ILE A 143 -6.11 -0.48 -11.03
C ILE A 143 -5.24 0.55 -11.80
N PRO A 144 -5.75 1.77 -12.06
CA PRO A 144 -4.96 2.82 -12.68
C PRO A 144 -3.92 3.37 -11.70
N ARG A 145 -2.73 3.71 -12.21
CA ARG A 145 -1.61 4.19 -11.37
C ARG A 145 -1.83 5.63 -10.88
N ALA A 146 -2.33 6.49 -11.77
CA ALA A 146 -2.64 7.88 -11.49
C ALA A 146 -3.62 8.39 -12.54
N PHE A 147 -4.44 9.38 -12.17
CA PHE A 147 -5.16 10.20 -13.13
C PHE A 147 -4.29 11.40 -13.50
N VAL A 148 -4.10 11.64 -14.79
CA VAL A 148 -3.38 12.81 -15.27
C VAL A 148 -4.41 13.85 -15.70
N LEU A 149 -4.27 15.06 -15.13
CA LEU A 149 -5.03 16.25 -15.49
C LEU A 149 -4.14 17.26 -16.21
#